data_AF-A0A6G1DEG8-F1
#
_entry.id   AF-A0A6G1DEG8-F1
#
_cell.length_a   1.000
_cell.length_b   1.000
_cell.length_c   1.000
_cell.angle_alpha   90.00
_cell.angle_beta   90.00
_cell.angle_gamma   90.00
#
_symmetry.space_group_name_H-M   'P 1'
#
loop_
_entity.id
_entity.type
_entity.pdbx_description
1 polymer ?
#
loop_
_entity_poly.entity_id
_entity_poly.type
_entity_poly.pdbx_seq_one_letter_code
_entity_poly.pdbx_strand_id
1 'polypeptide(L)'
;MEEENAGMLRVLKVSYDYLPTATMQECFLTCCLWPEDFSIKREKLVECWLGLGLIAGSGSIDDDFDTGSRIITVLKDVRLLESDGDGSGTQGVRIHDMIRDMSIWIASECGATRNKWLVRAAVGIKTASKSRS
;
A
#
# COMPACT_ATOMS: atom_id res chain seq x y z
N MET A 1 -26.73 -1.25 -10.13
CA MET A 1 -25.40 -1.30 -10.76
C MET A 1 -24.30 -0.81 -9.82
N GLU A 2 -24.42 0.36 -9.16
CA GLU A 2 -23.44 0.79 -8.12
C GLU A 2 -23.49 -0.06 -6.83
N GLU A 3 -24.68 -0.47 -6.36
CA GLU A 3 -24.81 -1.32 -5.16
C GLU A 3 -24.24 -2.74 -5.35
N GLU A 4 -24.37 -3.29 -6.55
CA GLU A 4 -23.88 -4.63 -6.90
C GLU A 4 -22.34 -4.65 -6.92
N ASN A 5 -21.72 -3.59 -7.43
CA ASN A 5 -20.28 -3.41 -7.36
C ASN A 5 -19.83 -3.26 -5.89
N ALA A 6 -20.52 -2.46 -5.08
CA ALA A 6 -20.22 -2.35 -3.65
C ALA A 6 -20.36 -3.69 -2.90
N GLY A 7 -21.30 -4.56 -3.31
CA GLY A 7 -21.45 -5.91 -2.79
C GLY A 7 -20.21 -6.77 -3.03
N MET A 8 -19.69 -6.79 -4.26
CA MET A 8 -18.44 -7.52 -4.58
C MET A 8 -17.23 -6.96 -3.83
N LEU A 9 -17.07 -5.64 -3.77
CA LEU A 9 -15.96 -5.00 -3.07
C LEU A 9 -15.97 -5.30 -1.56
N ARG A 10 -17.16 -5.43 -0.94
CA ARG A 10 -17.29 -5.87 0.47
C ARG A 10 -16.81 -7.31 0.68
N VAL A 11 -17.07 -8.21 -0.27
CA VAL A 11 -16.57 -9.59 -0.19
C VAL A 11 -15.04 -9.62 -0.29
N LEU A 12 -14.46 -8.86 -1.22
CA LEU A 12 -13.01 -8.76 -1.35
C LEU A 12 -12.35 -8.12 -0.12
N LYS A 13 -13.03 -7.13 0.51
CA LYS A 13 -12.54 -6.43 1.71
C LYS A 13 -12.26 -7.37 2.88
N VAL A 14 -12.86 -8.55 2.89
CA VAL A 14 -12.58 -9.58 3.90
C VAL A 14 -11.08 -9.90 3.96
N SER A 15 -10.39 -10.06 2.82
CA SER A 15 -8.93 -10.30 2.81
C SER A 15 -8.13 -9.13 3.40
N TYR A 16 -8.59 -7.90 3.19
CA TYR A 16 -8.00 -6.69 3.77
C TYR A 16 -8.23 -6.61 5.28
N ASP A 17 -9.42 -6.98 5.76
CA ASP A 17 -9.77 -6.96 7.18
C ASP A 17 -9.00 -8.01 7.99
N TYR A 18 -8.53 -9.08 7.34
CA TYR A 18 -7.66 -10.08 7.95
C TYR A 18 -6.20 -9.63 8.12
N LEU A 19 -5.81 -8.45 7.62
CA LEU A 19 -4.46 -7.96 7.80
C LEU A 19 -4.17 -7.65 9.29
N PRO A 20 -3.09 -8.22 9.87
CA PRO A 20 -2.84 -8.13 11.31
C PRO A 20 -2.64 -6.72 11.89
N THR A 21 -2.15 -5.77 11.08
CA THR A 21 -1.77 -4.44 11.57
C THR A 21 -2.26 -3.33 10.66
N ALA A 22 -2.50 -2.16 11.24
CA ALA A 22 -2.82 -0.94 10.49
C ALA A 22 -1.72 -0.59 9.48
N THR A 23 -0.45 -0.80 9.82
CA THR A 23 0.67 -0.61 8.89
C THR A 23 0.54 -1.48 7.65
N MET A 24 0.18 -2.77 7.78
CA MET A 24 -0.01 -3.65 6.62
C MET A 24 -1.19 -3.20 5.75
N GLN A 25 -2.27 -2.74 6.40
CA GLN A 25 -3.42 -2.16 5.72
C GLN A 25 -3.04 -0.89 4.93
N GLU A 26 -2.33 0.04 5.55
CA GLU A 26 -1.86 1.27 4.91
C GLU A 26 -0.89 0.97 3.75
N CYS A 27 0.06 0.06 3.94
CA CYS A 27 0.97 -0.41 2.88
C CYS A 27 0.22 -1.00 1.69
N PHE A 28 -0.84 -1.78 1.93
CA PHE A 28 -1.69 -2.29 0.85
C PHE A 28 -2.43 -1.16 0.13
N LEU A 29 -3.01 -0.20 0.85
CA LEU A 29 -3.76 0.90 0.22
C LEU A 29 -2.88 1.75 -0.71
N THR A 30 -1.57 1.88 -0.43
CA THR A 30 -0.68 2.60 -1.36
C THR A 30 -0.45 1.84 -2.67
N CYS A 31 -0.66 0.52 -2.72
CA CYS A 31 -0.48 -0.28 -3.94
C CYS A 31 -1.43 0.17 -5.08
N CYS A 32 -2.52 0.88 -4.77
CA CYS A 32 -3.44 1.42 -5.77
C CYS A 32 -2.84 2.55 -6.64
N LEU A 33 -1.72 3.13 -6.20
CA LEU A 33 -0.98 4.17 -6.93
C LEU A 33 -0.36 3.66 -8.22
N TRP A 34 -0.16 2.35 -8.34
CA TRP A 34 0.33 1.73 -9.57
C TRP A 34 -0.84 1.44 -10.53
N PRO A 35 -0.60 1.51 -11.85
CA PRO A 35 -1.62 1.17 -12.85
C PRO A 35 -2.07 -0.28 -12.76
N GLU A 36 -3.20 -0.54 -13.41
CA GLU A 36 -3.72 -1.87 -13.71
C GLU A 36 -2.65 -2.75 -14.38
N ASP A 37 -2.57 -4.03 -14.00
CA ASP A 37 -1.63 -5.01 -14.52
C ASP A 37 -0.13 -4.65 -14.45
N PHE A 38 0.24 -3.63 -13.70
CA PHE A 38 1.63 -3.19 -13.62
C PHE A 38 2.46 -4.08 -12.70
N SER A 39 3.58 -4.59 -13.24
CA SER A 39 4.58 -5.33 -12.47
C SER A 39 5.42 -4.40 -11.61
N ILE A 40 5.27 -4.48 -10.30
CA ILE A 40 6.02 -3.69 -9.32
C ILE A 40 7.20 -4.51 -8.82
N LYS A 41 8.43 -4.01 -9.00
CA LYS A 41 9.60 -4.60 -8.33
C LYS A 41 9.41 -4.50 -6.82
N ARG A 42 9.62 -5.60 -6.08
CA ARG A 42 9.42 -5.63 -4.63
C ARG A 42 10.22 -4.55 -3.91
N GLU A 43 11.46 -4.35 -4.33
CA GLU A 43 12.36 -3.36 -3.75
C GLU A 43 11.80 -1.95 -3.93
N LYS A 44 11.20 -1.65 -5.09
CA LYS A 44 10.55 -0.36 -5.36
C LYS A 44 9.30 -0.14 -4.53
N LEU A 45 8.54 -1.20 -4.27
CA LEU A 45 7.38 -1.13 -3.39
C LEU A 45 7.80 -0.84 -1.94
N VAL A 46 8.84 -1.51 -1.45
CA VAL A 46 9.40 -1.27 -0.11
C VAL A 46 9.98 0.14 0.01
N GLU A 47 10.77 0.60 -0.96
CA GLU A 47 11.27 1.97 -1.02
C GLU A 47 10.14 3.01 -0.97
N CYS A 48 9.01 2.75 -1.64
CA CYS A 48 7.84 3.62 -1.59
C CYS A 48 7.26 3.70 -0.17
N TRP A 49 7.09 2.56 0.50
CA TRP A 49 6.59 2.55 1.89
C TRP A 49 7.54 3.24 2.87
N LEU A 50 8.86 3.11 2.66
CA LEU A 50 9.86 3.85 3.43
C LEU A 50 9.76 5.37 3.19
N GLY A 51 9.66 5.79 1.93
CA GLY A 51 9.50 7.20 1.56
C GLY A 51 8.21 7.82 2.10
N LEU A 52 7.16 7.02 2.26
CA LEU A 52 5.91 7.43 2.90
C LEU A 52 5.96 7.36 4.45
N GLY A 53 7.02 6.80 5.03
CA GLY A 53 7.19 6.65 6.47
C GLY A 53 6.29 5.58 7.10
N LEU A 54 5.77 4.62 6.33
CA LEU A 54 4.87 3.57 6.82
C LEU A 54 5.62 2.50 7.62
N ILE A 55 6.84 2.19 7.20
CA ILE A 55 7.66 1.10 7.76
C ILE A 55 9.05 1.56 8.21
N ALA A 56 9.32 2.87 8.18
CA ALA A 56 10.58 3.45 8.62
C ALA A 56 10.58 3.59 10.15
N GLY A 57 11.63 3.10 10.83
CA GLY A 57 11.75 3.34 12.27
C GLY A 57 12.64 2.40 13.07
N SER A 58 13.24 1.38 12.46
CA SER A 58 14.14 0.45 13.17
C SER A 58 15.52 1.06 13.47
N GLY A 59 15.91 2.11 12.73
CA GLY A 59 17.27 2.67 12.79
C GLY A 59 18.28 1.93 11.89
N SER A 60 17.85 0.88 11.19
CA SER A 60 18.62 0.13 10.20
C SER A 60 17.83 0.04 8.90
N ILE A 61 18.44 0.46 7.80
CA ILE A 61 17.80 0.36 6.48
C ILE A 61 17.51 -1.10 6.12
N ASP A 62 18.40 -2.03 6.50
CA ASP A 62 18.26 -3.45 6.18
C ASP A 62 17.06 -4.07 6.92
N ASP A 63 16.89 -3.74 8.22
CA ASP A 63 15.76 -4.23 9.02
C ASP A 63 14.42 -3.68 8.52
N ASP A 64 14.43 -2.42 8.07
CA ASP A 64 13.29 -1.76 7.45
C ASP A 64 12.92 -2.43 6.10
N PHE A 65 13.92 -2.83 5.29
CA PHE A 65 13.70 -3.59 4.06
C PHE A 65 13.17 -5.00 4.32
N ASP A 66 13.69 -5.69 5.34
CA ASP A 66 13.20 -7.01 5.76
C ASP A 66 11.75 -6.92 6.24
N THR A 67 11.40 -5.86 6.97
CA THR A 67 10.03 -5.58 7.39
C THR A 67 9.11 -5.42 6.18
N GLY A 68 9.51 -4.61 5.18
CA GLY A 68 8.77 -4.48 3.93
C GLY A 68 8.60 -5.81 3.19
N SER A 69 9.66 -6.62 3.11
CA SER A 69 9.62 -7.94 2.46
C SER A 69 8.65 -8.91 3.14
N ARG A 70 8.56 -8.86 4.47
CA ARG A 70 7.57 -9.64 5.25
C ARG A 70 6.15 -9.18 4.99
N ILE A 71 5.91 -7.86 4.90
CA ILE A 71 4.60 -7.32 4.54
C ILE A 71 4.18 -7.80 3.15
N ILE A 72 5.07 -7.75 2.15
CA ILE A 72 4.78 -8.28 0.80
C ILE A 72 4.38 -9.75 0.86
N THR A 73 5.08 -10.55 1.67
CA THR A 73 4.75 -11.97 1.84
C THR A 73 3.33 -12.16 2.39
N VAL A 74 2.98 -11.43 3.46
CA VAL A 74 1.64 -11.48 4.05
C VAL A 74 0.57 -11.06 3.03
N LEU A 75 0.80 -9.97 2.29
CA LEU A 75 -0.15 -9.48 1.28
C LEU A 75 -0.39 -10.52 0.17
N LYS A 76 0.63 -11.31 -0.18
CA LYS A 76 0.49 -12.42 -1.13
C LYS A 76 -0.30 -13.58 -0.53
N ASP A 77 -0.05 -13.93 0.73
CA ASP A 77 -0.72 -15.04 1.40
C ASP A 77 -2.23 -14.80 1.52
N VAL A 78 -2.65 -13.55 1.76
CA VAL A 78 -4.07 -13.16 1.79
C VAL A 78 -4.67 -12.82 0.41
N ARG A 79 -3.93 -13.08 -0.67
CA ARG A 79 -4.33 -12.85 -2.08
C ARG A 79 -4.63 -11.39 -2.44
N LEU A 80 -3.99 -10.44 -1.75
CA LEU A 80 -4.06 -9.02 -2.08
C LEU A 80 -2.99 -8.60 -3.09
N LEU A 81 -1.90 -9.37 -3.19
CA LEU A 81 -0.88 -9.23 -4.22
C LEU A 81 -0.59 -10.60 -4.86
N GLU A 82 -0.22 -10.59 -6.13
CA GLU A 82 0.20 -11.78 -6.86
C GLU A 82 1.69 -11.69 -7.20
N SER A 83 2.34 -12.86 -7.32
CA SER A 83 3.71 -12.88 -7.83
C SER A 83 3.68 -12.57 -9.31
N ASP A 84 4.61 -11.73 -9.76
CA ASP A 84 4.83 -11.49 -11.18
C ASP A 84 6.31 -11.68 -11.49
N GLY A 85 6.63 -12.56 -12.44
CA GLY A 85 8.00 -12.94 -12.69
C GLY A 85 8.15 -13.73 -13.98
N ASP A 86 9.23 -13.44 -14.70
CA ASP A 86 9.61 -14.05 -15.98
C ASP A 86 10.62 -15.20 -15.82
N GLY A 87 10.88 -15.64 -14.59
CA GLY A 87 11.90 -16.65 -14.29
C GLY A 87 13.34 -16.12 -14.20
N SER A 88 13.57 -14.81 -14.38
CA SER A 88 14.92 -14.19 -14.36
C SER A 88 15.53 -13.96 -12.96
N GLY A 89 14.87 -14.41 -11.90
CA GLY A 89 15.31 -14.20 -10.51
C GLY A 89 14.90 -12.83 -9.91
N THR A 90 14.52 -11.86 -10.75
CA THR A 90 13.91 -10.59 -10.32
C THR A 90 12.40 -10.77 -10.15
N GLN A 91 11.96 -11.14 -8.95
CA GLN A 91 10.53 -11.35 -8.67
C GLN A 91 9.84 -10.03 -8.36
N GLY A 92 8.86 -9.65 -9.16
CA GLY A 92 7.94 -8.56 -8.92
C GLY A 92 6.64 -9.04 -8.26
N VAL A 93 5.74 -8.07 -8.02
CA VAL A 93 4.37 -8.29 -7.59
C VAL A 93 3.41 -7.45 -8.41
N ARG A 94 2.19 -7.93 -8.60
CA ARG A 94 1.11 -7.20 -9.24
C ARG A 94 -0.13 -7.16 -8.35
N ILE A 95 -0.95 -6.14 -8.54
CA ILE A 95 -2.29 -6.04 -7.97
C ILE A 95 -3.30 -6.35 -9.07
N HIS A 96 -4.25 -7.24 -8.80
CA HIS A 96 -5.34 -7.52 -9.73
C HIS A 96 -6.33 -6.35 -9.71
N ASP A 97 -6.92 -6.03 -10.86
CA ASP A 97 -7.80 -4.86 -11.09
C ASP A 97 -8.94 -4.77 -10.08
N MET A 98 -9.61 -5.89 -9.78
CA MET A 98 -10.68 -5.90 -8.77
C MET A 98 -10.18 -5.61 -7.35
N ILE A 99 -8.97 -6.07 -7.01
CA ILE A 99 -8.33 -5.78 -5.72
C ILE A 99 -7.88 -4.32 -5.67
N ARG A 100 -7.41 -3.79 -6.80
CA ARG A 100 -7.08 -2.38 -6.96
C ARG A 100 -8.33 -1.51 -6.81
N ASP A 101 -9.43 -1.84 -7.44
CA ASP A 101 -10.71 -1.13 -7.28
C ASP A 101 -11.20 -1.15 -5.83
N MET A 102 -11.05 -2.29 -5.15
CA MET A 102 -11.35 -2.39 -3.72
C MET A 102 -10.46 -1.45 -2.89
N SER A 103 -9.16 -1.39 -3.16
CA SER A 103 -8.26 -0.48 -2.43
C SER A 103 -8.60 0.99 -2.65
N ILE A 104 -8.95 1.39 -3.87
CA ILE A 104 -9.43 2.74 -4.19
C ILE A 104 -10.74 3.04 -3.46
N TRP A 105 -11.67 2.08 -3.46
CA TRP A 105 -12.95 2.20 -2.78
C TRP A 105 -12.78 2.37 -1.26
N ILE A 106 -11.89 1.61 -0.63
CA ILE A 106 -11.55 1.75 0.80
C ILE A 106 -10.93 3.12 1.06
N ALA A 107 -9.93 3.52 0.27
CA ALA A 107 -9.26 4.82 0.40
C ALA A 107 -10.21 6.01 0.21
N SER A 108 -11.30 5.80 -0.53
CA SER A 108 -12.38 6.76 -0.80
C SER A 108 -13.48 6.75 0.27
N GLU A 109 -13.17 6.33 1.50
CA GLU A 109 -14.12 6.19 2.61
C GLU A 109 -15.29 5.27 2.24
N CYS A 110 -15.00 4.11 1.64
CA CYS A 110 -15.99 3.14 1.15
C CYS A 110 -17.02 3.74 0.18
N GLY A 111 -16.57 4.68 -0.68
CA GLY A 111 -17.41 5.36 -1.66
C GLY A 111 -18.12 6.62 -1.13
N ALA A 112 -17.96 6.97 0.15
CA ALA A 112 -18.50 8.21 0.71
C ALA A 112 -17.81 9.47 0.16
N THR A 113 -16.57 9.35 -0.32
CA THR A 113 -15.82 10.47 -0.91
C THR A 113 -15.34 10.10 -2.31
N ARG A 114 -16.02 10.59 -3.36
CA ARG A 114 -15.68 10.17 -4.74
C ARG A 114 -14.33 10.67 -5.27
N ASN A 115 -13.55 11.51 -4.56
CA ASN A 115 -12.30 12.12 -5.07
C ASN A 115 -11.36 12.71 -3.98
N LYS A 116 -11.05 12.01 -2.89
CA LYS A 116 -9.98 12.47 -1.96
C LYS A 116 -8.64 11.89 -2.41
N TRP A 117 -7.98 12.59 -3.33
CA TRP A 117 -6.57 12.34 -3.63
C TRP A 117 -5.78 12.43 -2.33
N LEU A 118 -5.02 11.37 -2.05
CA LEU A 118 -4.21 11.19 -0.86
C LEU A 118 -3.31 12.42 -0.61
N VAL A 119 -3.68 13.30 0.34
CA VAL A 119 -2.75 14.30 0.89
C VAL A 119 -2.94 14.40 2.41
N ARG A 120 -2.07 13.72 3.15
CA ARG A 120 -1.63 14.17 4.49
C ARG A 120 -0.17 14.60 4.39
N ALA A 121 0.07 15.66 3.62
CA ALA A 121 1.35 16.32 3.63
C ALA A 121 1.47 17.14 4.94
N ALA A 122 2.46 16.79 5.75
CA ALA A 122 3.01 17.57 6.86
C ALA A 122 2.07 17.90 8.05
N VAL A 123 1.78 16.90 8.89
CA VAL A 123 1.62 17.19 10.33
C VAL A 123 3.02 17.24 10.94
N GLY A 124 3.61 18.43 11.00
CA GLY A 124 4.76 18.70 11.89
C GLY A 124 6.05 19.23 11.26
N ILE A 125 6.00 20.24 10.40
CA ILE A 125 7.19 21.11 10.22
C ILE A 125 7.14 22.14 11.34
N LYS A 126 7.80 21.87 12.47
CA LYS A 126 8.13 22.94 13.42
C LYS A 126 9.20 23.81 12.76
N THR A 127 8.86 25.05 12.51
CA THR A 127 9.73 26.06 11.92
C THR A 127 11.03 26.16 12.71
N ALA A 128 12.16 25.89 12.07
CA ALA A 128 13.47 26.17 12.62
C ALA A 128 13.58 27.69 12.84
N SER A 129 13.71 28.09 14.10
CA SER A 129 14.02 29.47 14.47
C SER A 129 15.45 29.78 14.00
N LYS A 130 15.61 30.67 13.03
CA LYS A 130 16.92 31.22 12.68
C LYS A 130 17.39 32.09 13.84
N SER A 131 18.32 31.59 14.66
CA SER A 131 19.16 32.45 15.50
C SER A 131 20.21 33.11 14.61
N ARG A 132 20.11 34.44 14.48
CA ARG A 132 21.23 35.28 14.04
C ARG A 132 22.38 35.14 15.04
N SER A 133 23.58 34.87 14.55
CA SER A 133 24.84 35.34 15.13
C SER A 133 25.62 36.03 14.03
#